data_AF-A0A2N0V2J9-F1
#
_entry.id   AF-A0A2N0V2J9-F1
#
_cell.length_a   1.000
_cell.length_b   1.000
_cell.length_c   1.000
_cell.angle_alpha   90.00
_cell.angle_beta   90.00
_cell.angle_gamma   90.00
#
_symmetry.space_group_name_H-M   'P 1'
#
loop_
_entity.id
_entity.type
_entity.pdbx_description
1 polymer ?
#
loop_
_entity_poly.entity_id
_entity_poly.type
_entity_poly.pdbx_seq_one_letter_code
_entity_poly.pdbx_strand_id
1 'polypeptide(L)'
;MAAEKISTQESGKLKPGQDAAERRILQIDRTGAQRMKTLYLAALLLMLSACSQNNQYAYLQGGRSQTGQPALHAVRDQRLHELMDRMNSLMQERFMTEQQLDVERRKYSRQIGEAARDLAATVEIMIARMPGLQLNAAEQTTFLALAGKLREEMRQLQQLAEQNHIDAIPDSLHEINTTCTSCHALFRKLGG
;
A
#
# COMPACT_ATOMS: atom_id res chain seq x y z
N MET A 1 25.61 14.94 93.69
CA MET A 1 24.48 14.81 92.75
C MET A 1 23.57 16.03 93.01
N ALA A 2 23.90 17.25 92.60
CA ALA A 2 23.91 17.83 91.24
C ALA A 2 22.58 17.58 90.50
N ALA A 3 21.81 18.52 89.97
CA ALA A 3 21.71 19.99 89.98
C ALA A 3 20.27 20.29 89.45
N GLU A 4 19.53 21.33 89.89
CA GLU A 4 19.25 22.58 89.12
C GLU A 4 18.50 22.33 87.78
N LYS A 5 17.37 22.93 87.38
CA LYS A 5 16.96 24.36 87.33
C LYS A 5 15.53 24.42 86.70
N ILE A 6 14.52 25.07 87.31
CA ILE A 6 13.79 26.30 86.91
C ILE A 6 13.62 26.54 85.38
N SER A 7 12.40 26.83 84.87
CA SER A 7 11.98 28.15 84.30
C SER A 7 10.67 28.13 83.47
N THR A 8 9.70 28.95 83.92
CA THR A 8 8.83 29.94 83.24
C THR A 8 8.44 29.87 81.74
N GLN A 9 7.13 29.92 81.50
CA GLN A 9 6.38 31.05 80.89
C GLN A 9 7.10 31.97 79.87
N GLU A 10 6.53 32.11 78.66
CA GLU A 10 6.10 33.43 78.13
C GLU A 10 5.23 33.33 76.86
N SER A 11 4.20 34.16 76.83
CA SER A 11 3.42 34.48 75.64
C SER A 11 4.17 35.54 74.82
N GLY A 12 4.24 35.41 73.51
CA GLY A 12 4.87 36.39 72.62
C GLY A 12 3.97 36.75 71.44
N LYS A 13 3.54 38.01 71.42
CA LYS A 13 2.69 38.67 70.42
C LYS A 13 3.17 38.62 68.95
N LEU A 14 2.16 38.59 68.07
CA LEU A 14 1.96 39.24 66.75
C LEU A 14 3.11 39.30 65.72
N LYS A 15 2.76 38.97 64.46
CA LYS A 15 3.19 39.79 63.31
C LYS A 15 2.15 39.82 62.16
N PRO A 16 1.50 40.96 61.89
CA PRO A 16 0.58 41.15 60.77
C PRO A 16 1.38 41.56 59.52
N GLY A 17 2.01 40.60 58.87
CA GLY A 17 2.86 40.89 57.70
C GLY A 17 3.04 39.77 56.68
N GLN A 18 2.59 38.54 56.97
CA GLN A 18 2.79 37.40 56.06
C GLN A 18 1.65 37.19 55.04
N ASP A 19 0.46 37.73 55.29
CA ASP A 19 -0.72 37.49 54.44
C ASP A 19 -0.71 38.22 53.07
N ALA A 20 0.11 39.25 52.90
CA ALA A 20 0.13 40.04 51.67
C ALA A 20 1.02 39.43 50.57
N ALA A 21 2.04 38.65 50.95
CA ALA A 21 2.98 38.02 50.02
C ALA A 21 2.39 36.74 49.41
N GLU A 22 1.69 35.90 50.20
CA GLU A 22 1.05 34.68 49.70
C GLU A 22 -0.09 34.97 48.70
N ARG A 23 -0.85 36.05 48.87
CA ARG A 23 -1.91 36.41 47.91
C ARG A 23 -1.39 36.84 46.54
N ARG A 24 -0.16 37.38 46.44
CA ARG A 24 0.42 37.77 45.15
C ARG A 24 0.95 36.58 44.35
N ILE A 25 1.47 35.55 45.02
CA ILE A 25 2.04 34.36 44.37
C ILE A 25 0.94 33.51 43.70
N LEU A 26 -0.24 33.41 44.31
CA LEU A 26 -1.39 32.67 43.76
C LEU A 26 -2.10 33.38 42.58
N GLN A 27 -1.95 34.70 42.40
CA GLN A 27 -2.55 35.40 41.26
C GLN A 27 -1.72 35.28 39.96
N ILE A 28 -0.40 35.16 40.06
CA ILE A 28 0.48 35.06 38.89
C ILE A 28 0.26 33.72 38.16
N ASP A 29 0.10 32.63 38.90
CA ASP A 29 -0.05 31.28 38.34
C ASP A 29 -1.37 31.08 37.55
N ARG A 30 -2.45 31.72 38.01
CA ARG A 30 -3.76 31.66 37.34
C ARG A 30 -3.75 32.32 35.95
N THR A 31 -2.94 33.37 35.77
CA THR A 31 -2.86 34.11 34.49
C THR A 31 -2.03 33.39 33.42
N GLY A 32 -1.01 32.60 33.82
CA GLY A 32 -0.19 31.80 32.90
C GLY A 32 -0.96 30.60 32.32
N ALA A 33 -1.65 29.84 33.18
CA ALA A 33 -2.44 28.69 32.76
C ALA A 33 -3.61 29.07 31.85
N GLN A 34 -4.20 30.26 32.05
CA GLN A 34 -5.33 30.74 31.25
C GLN A 34 -4.89 31.23 29.87
N ARG A 35 -3.69 31.81 29.74
CA ARG A 35 -3.08 32.20 28.46
C ARG A 35 -2.61 31.00 27.63
N MET A 36 -2.12 29.93 28.27
CA MET A 36 -1.78 28.69 27.56
C MET A 36 -3.02 27.97 27.01
N LYS A 37 -4.13 27.94 27.76
CA LYS A 37 -5.38 27.32 27.29
C LYS A 37 -5.99 28.04 26.09
N THR A 38 -5.95 29.37 26.04
CA THR A 38 -6.43 30.14 24.88
C THR A 38 -5.55 29.97 23.64
N LEU A 39 -4.22 29.86 23.81
CA LEU A 39 -3.32 29.56 22.68
C LEU A 39 -3.53 28.16 22.12
N TYR A 40 -3.78 27.16 22.97
CA TYR A 40 -4.05 25.78 22.54
C TYR A 40 -5.37 25.67 21.76
N LEU A 41 -6.42 26.37 22.22
CA LEU A 41 -7.72 26.40 21.54
C LEU A 41 -7.64 27.10 20.18
N ALA A 42 -6.86 28.18 20.06
CA ALA A 42 -6.65 28.87 18.79
C ALA A 42 -5.86 28.02 17.78
N ALA A 43 -4.82 27.30 18.24
CA ALA A 43 -4.05 26.38 17.41
C ALA A 43 -4.89 25.18 16.92
N LEU A 44 -5.78 24.64 17.77
CA LEU A 44 -6.67 23.55 17.39
C LEU A 44 -7.66 23.96 16.29
N LEU A 45 -8.21 25.17 16.37
CA LEU A 45 -9.16 25.71 15.38
C LEU A 45 -8.53 25.95 14.00
N LEU A 46 -7.24 26.30 13.93
CA LEU A 46 -6.53 26.50 12.66
C LEU A 46 -6.30 25.19 11.90
N MET A 47 -6.16 24.06 12.60
CA MET A 47 -5.93 22.75 11.96
C MET A 47 -7.17 22.18 11.24
N LEU A 48 -8.38 22.65 11.57
CA LEU A 48 -9.62 22.19 10.94
C LEU A 48 -9.94 22.89 9.60
N SER A 49 -9.23 23.97 9.25
CA SER A 49 -9.47 24.71 7.99
C SER A 49 -8.72 24.13 6.78
N ALA A 50 -7.90 23.10 6.95
CA ALA A 50 -7.06 22.55 5.87
C ALA A 50 -7.77 21.49 5.00
N CYS A 51 -9.00 21.10 5.32
CA CYS A 51 -9.70 20.01 4.62
C CYS A 51 -10.89 20.42 3.74
N SER A 52 -11.16 21.72 3.51
CA SER A 52 -12.19 22.13 2.53
C SER A 52 -11.57 22.53 1.19
N GLN A 53 -10.99 21.56 0.47
CA GLN A 53 -10.75 21.73 -0.97
C GLN A 53 -12.02 21.38 -1.74
N ASN A 54 -12.59 22.45 -2.27
CA ASN A 54 -13.82 22.58 -3.02
C ASN A 54 -13.69 21.89 -4.38
N ASN A 55 -14.55 20.90 -4.66
CA ASN A 55 -14.66 20.21 -5.95
C ASN A 55 -15.23 21.16 -7.03
N GLN A 56 -14.38 22.03 -7.58
CA GLN A 56 -14.69 22.83 -8.77
C GLN A 56 -13.92 22.32 -9.98
N TYR A 57 -14.37 21.20 -10.53
CA TYR A 57 -14.07 20.80 -11.91
C TYR A 57 -15.36 20.36 -12.60
N ALA A 58 -16.26 21.32 -12.80
CA ALA A 58 -17.49 21.12 -13.54
C ALA A 58 -17.83 22.35 -14.39
N TYR A 59 -16.87 22.87 -15.16
CA TYR A 59 -17.19 23.71 -16.32
C TYR A 59 -15.95 23.93 -17.17
N LEU A 60 -15.83 23.20 -18.28
CA LEU A 60 -15.21 23.61 -19.55
C LEU A 60 -15.31 22.42 -20.52
N GLN A 61 -16.55 22.05 -20.82
CA GLN A 61 -16.87 21.18 -21.94
C GLN A 61 -17.19 22.11 -23.11
N GLY A 62 -16.27 22.22 -24.07
CA GLY A 62 -16.48 23.04 -25.25
C GLY A 62 -15.41 22.78 -26.31
N GLY A 63 -15.76 22.00 -27.34
CA GLY A 63 -15.05 22.02 -28.63
C GLY A 63 -14.47 20.67 -29.06
N ARG A 64 -15.12 20.06 -30.05
CA ARG A 64 -14.73 18.82 -30.73
C ARG A 64 -13.29 18.84 -31.28
N SER A 65 -12.52 17.82 -30.92
CA SER A 65 -11.63 17.07 -31.83
C SER A 65 -11.35 15.70 -31.22
N GLN A 66 -12.23 14.74 -31.51
CA GLN A 66 -11.96 13.31 -31.35
C GLN A 66 -10.93 12.89 -32.40
N THR A 67 -9.67 13.22 -32.18
CA THR A 67 -8.57 12.39 -32.64
C THR A 67 -8.40 11.31 -31.57
N GLY A 68 -8.03 10.08 -31.91
CA GLY A 68 -7.81 8.97 -30.95
C GLY A 68 -6.66 9.21 -29.95
N GLN A 69 -6.31 10.46 -29.67
CA GLN A 69 -5.20 10.90 -28.83
C GLN A 69 -5.40 10.77 -27.31
N PRO A 70 -6.61 10.83 -26.71
CA PRO A 70 -6.74 10.63 -25.27
C PRO A 70 -6.26 9.25 -24.81
N ALA A 71 -6.58 8.21 -25.59
CA ALA A 71 -6.12 6.84 -25.31
C ALA A 71 -4.61 6.68 -25.54
N LEU A 72 -4.05 7.35 -26.56
CA LEU A 72 -2.63 7.28 -26.89
C LEU A 72 -1.75 8.00 -25.85
N HIS A 73 -2.24 9.10 -25.26
CA HIS A 73 -1.58 9.76 -24.13
C HIS A 73 -1.70 8.95 -22.84
N ALA A 74 -2.86 8.39 -22.53
CA ALA A 74 -3.03 7.54 -21.34
C ALA A 74 -2.11 6.29 -21.37
N VAL A 75 -1.97 5.64 -22.53
CA VAL A 75 -1.05 4.50 -22.69
C VAL A 75 0.42 4.93 -22.57
N ARG A 76 0.78 6.12 -23.07
CA ARG A 76 2.14 6.66 -22.92
C ARG A 76 2.46 7.08 -21.49
N ASP A 77 1.49 7.63 -20.78
CA ASP A 77 1.62 8.01 -19.37
C ASP A 77 1.77 6.79 -18.47
N GLN A 78 1.02 5.71 -18.74
CA GLN A 78 1.21 4.44 -18.03
C GLN A 78 2.61 3.87 -18.30
N ARG A 79 3.07 3.92 -19.55
CA ARG A 79 4.41 3.44 -19.90
C ARG A 79 5.52 4.25 -19.24
N LEU A 80 5.35 5.56 -19.12
CA LEU A 80 6.29 6.43 -18.42
C LEU A 80 6.34 6.09 -16.92
N HIS A 81 5.19 5.92 -16.27
CA HIS A 81 5.14 5.51 -14.86
C HIS A 81 5.80 4.15 -14.64
N GLU A 82 5.51 3.15 -15.48
CA GLU A 82 6.17 1.84 -15.40
C GLU A 82 7.70 1.94 -15.50
N LEU A 83 8.21 2.82 -16.36
CA LEU A 83 9.65 3.03 -16.52
C LEU A 83 10.27 3.72 -15.30
N MET A 84 9.59 4.73 -14.76
CA MET A 84 10.02 5.44 -13.54
C MET A 84 10.00 4.51 -12.31
N ASP A 85 8.96 3.72 -12.14
CA ASP A 85 8.85 2.72 -11.08
C ASP A 85 9.95 1.68 -11.20
N ARG A 86 10.25 1.21 -12.41
CA ARG A 86 11.35 0.29 -12.65
C ARG A 86 12.71 0.90 -12.31
N MET A 87 12.95 2.16 -12.68
CA MET A 87 14.18 2.87 -12.32
C MET A 87 14.31 3.05 -10.79
N ASN A 88 13.21 3.38 -10.11
CA ASN A 88 13.20 3.55 -8.66
C ASN A 88 13.47 2.23 -7.93
N SER A 89 12.85 1.13 -8.37
CA SER A 89 13.09 -0.21 -7.83
C SER A 89 14.56 -0.63 -8.00
N LEU A 90 15.15 -0.43 -9.18
CA LEU A 90 16.56 -0.73 -9.44
C LEU A 90 17.51 0.10 -8.56
N MET A 91 17.18 1.37 -8.30
CA MET A 91 17.96 2.22 -7.40
C MET A 91 17.81 1.80 -5.93
N GLN A 92 16.60 1.44 -5.49
CA GLN A 92 16.36 0.96 -4.12
C GLN A 92 17.08 -0.35 -3.83
N GLU A 93 17.07 -1.30 -4.78
CA GLU A 93 17.70 -2.61 -4.62
C GLU A 93 19.18 -2.49 -4.22
N ARG A 94 19.89 -1.49 -4.75
CA ARG A 94 21.31 -1.23 -4.41
C ARG A 94 21.54 -0.81 -2.96
N PHE A 95 20.54 -0.28 -2.28
CA PHE A 95 20.63 0.17 -0.89
C PHE A 95 19.96 -0.79 0.10
N MET A 96 19.40 -1.90 -0.38
CA MET A 96 18.78 -2.91 0.46
C MET A 96 19.82 -3.82 1.11
N THR A 97 19.57 -4.21 2.35
CA THR A 97 20.31 -5.30 2.98
C THR A 97 19.86 -6.65 2.41
N GLU A 98 20.68 -7.70 2.55
CA GLU A 98 20.29 -9.07 2.14
C GLU A 98 18.97 -9.52 2.77
N GLN A 99 18.70 -9.12 4.02
CA GLN A 99 17.43 -9.42 4.67
C GLN A 99 16.24 -8.71 3.98
N GLN A 100 16.41 -7.46 3.57
CA GLN A 100 15.37 -6.72 2.84
C GLN A 100 15.15 -7.32 1.44
N LEU A 101 16.22 -7.76 0.77
CA LEU A 101 16.13 -8.48 -0.50
C LEU A 101 15.39 -9.82 -0.34
N ASP A 102 15.64 -10.59 0.72
CA ASP A 102 14.90 -11.84 0.99
C ASP A 102 13.40 -11.57 1.20
N VAL A 103 13.04 -10.51 1.93
CA VAL A 103 11.63 -10.11 2.14
C VAL A 103 10.95 -9.76 0.81
N GLU A 104 11.59 -8.95 -0.04
CA GLU A 104 11.02 -8.62 -1.35
C GLU A 104 10.94 -9.84 -2.27
N ARG A 105 11.96 -10.71 -2.30
CA ARG A 105 11.93 -11.96 -3.05
C ARG A 105 10.74 -12.85 -2.66
N ARG A 106 10.48 -13.02 -1.35
CA ARG A 106 9.31 -13.77 -0.86
C ARG A 106 7.99 -13.10 -1.22
N LYS A 107 7.94 -11.77 -1.22
CA LYS A 107 6.75 -11.02 -1.65
C LYS A 107 6.46 -11.23 -3.13
N TYR A 108 7.48 -11.11 -3.99
CA TYR A 108 7.33 -11.40 -5.42
C TYR A 108 6.95 -12.86 -5.68
N SER A 109 7.55 -13.81 -4.96
CA SER A 109 7.17 -15.22 -5.04
C SER A 109 5.68 -15.40 -4.74
N ARG A 110 5.16 -14.84 -3.64
CA ARG A 110 3.72 -14.89 -3.35
C ARG A 110 2.83 -14.31 -4.45
N GLN A 111 3.21 -13.15 -5.00
CA GLN A 111 2.47 -12.52 -6.09
C GLN A 111 2.45 -13.39 -7.36
N ILE A 112 3.57 -14.06 -7.68
CA ILE A 112 3.64 -15.03 -8.79
C ILE A 112 2.69 -16.20 -8.53
N GLY A 113 2.68 -16.74 -7.32
CA GLY A 113 1.80 -17.85 -6.96
C GLY A 113 0.31 -17.48 -7.05
N GLU A 114 -0.06 -16.29 -6.58
CA GLU A 114 -1.44 -15.77 -6.70
C GLU A 114 -1.85 -15.60 -8.17
N ALA A 115 -0.99 -15.00 -8.99
CA ALA A 115 -1.26 -14.82 -10.42
C ALA A 115 -1.39 -16.17 -11.14
N ALA A 116 -0.53 -17.14 -10.80
CA ALA A 116 -0.58 -18.48 -11.39
C ALA A 116 -1.88 -19.22 -11.02
N ARG A 117 -2.31 -19.14 -9.76
CA ARG A 117 -3.59 -19.69 -9.31
C ARG A 117 -4.78 -19.07 -10.07
N ASP A 118 -4.80 -17.76 -10.18
CA ASP A 118 -5.90 -17.03 -10.83
C ASP A 118 -5.96 -17.33 -12.34
N LEU A 119 -4.80 -17.48 -12.99
CA LEU A 119 -4.73 -17.91 -14.39
C LEU A 119 -5.15 -19.37 -14.57
N ALA A 120 -4.76 -20.29 -13.68
CA ALA A 120 -5.24 -21.67 -13.72
C ALA A 120 -6.78 -21.75 -13.64
N ALA A 121 -7.38 -20.97 -12.74
CA ALA A 121 -8.83 -20.87 -12.61
C ALA A 121 -9.49 -20.29 -13.87
N THR A 122 -8.87 -19.29 -14.49
CA THR A 122 -9.33 -18.71 -15.75
C THR A 122 -9.32 -19.75 -16.87
N VAL A 123 -8.27 -20.57 -16.96
CA VAL A 123 -8.16 -21.64 -17.96
C VAL A 123 -9.23 -22.72 -17.75
N GLU A 124 -9.57 -23.08 -16.50
CA GLU A 124 -10.69 -23.98 -16.22
C GLU A 124 -12.02 -23.43 -16.77
N ILE A 125 -12.27 -22.13 -16.59
CA ILE A 125 -13.46 -21.47 -17.14
C ILE A 125 -13.45 -21.52 -18.68
N MET A 126 -12.29 -21.32 -19.31
CA MET A 126 -12.15 -21.43 -20.77
C MET A 126 -12.45 -22.84 -21.27
N ILE A 127 -11.93 -23.87 -20.59
CA ILE A 127 -12.20 -25.27 -20.90
C ILE A 127 -13.70 -25.56 -20.77
N ALA A 128 -14.34 -25.12 -19.68
CA ALA A 128 -15.77 -25.33 -19.45
C ALA A 128 -16.66 -24.65 -20.51
N ARG A 129 -16.20 -23.54 -21.10
CA ARG A 129 -16.91 -22.80 -22.16
C ARG A 129 -16.56 -23.28 -23.57
N MET A 130 -15.59 -24.17 -23.72
CA MET A 130 -15.12 -24.69 -25.01
C MET A 130 -16.26 -25.24 -25.90
N PRO A 131 -17.27 -25.97 -25.38
CA PRO A 131 -18.37 -26.48 -26.23
C PRO A 131 -19.16 -25.38 -26.96
N GLY A 132 -19.08 -24.12 -26.51
CA GLY A 132 -19.67 -22.96 -27.19
C GLY A 132 -18.82 -22.40 -28.34
N LEU A 133 -17.61 -22.92 -28.55
CA LEU A 133 -16.74 -22.55 -29.67
C LEU A 133 -17.06 -23.41 -30.89
N GLN A 134 -17.10 -22.81 -32.07
CA GLN A 134 -17.35 -23.50 -33.35
C GLN A 134 -16.10 -24.24 -33.86
N LEU A 135 -15.47 -25.03 -32.99
CA LEU A 135 -14.29 -25.84 -33.32
C LEU A 135 -14.73 -27.22 -33.79
N ASN A 136 -14.02 -27.77 -34.79
CA ASN A 136 -14.21 -29.17 -35.18
C ASN A 136 -13.60 -30.13 -34.12
N ALA A 137 -13.89 -31.43 -34.20
CA ALA A 137 -13.48 -32.40 -33.18
C ALA A 137 -11.95 -32.47 -32.97
N ALA A 138 -11.15 -32.31 -34.03
CA ALA A 138 -9.69 -32.30 -33.94
C ALA A 138 -9.20 -31.02 -33.24
N GLU A 139 -9.74 -29.86 -33.62
CA GLU A 139 -9.45 -28.58 -32.99
C GLU A 139 -9.83 -28.54 -31.52
N GLN A 140 -11.00 -29.10 -31.15
CA GLN A 140 -11.43 -29.22 -29.76
C GLN A 140 -10.44 -30.06 -28.96
N THR A 141 -10.01 -31.20 -29.50
CA THR A 141 -9.03 -32.09 -28.86
C THR A 141 -7.71 -31.35 -28.63
N THR A 142 -7.19 -30.66 -29.65
CA THR A 142 -5.95 -29.88 -29.54
C THR A 142 -6.07 -28.73 -28.55
N PHE A 143 -7.20 -28.01 -28.57
CA PHE A 143 -7.47 -26.91 -27.64
C PHE A 143 -7.49 -27.41 -26.20
N LEU A 144 -8.24 -28.48 -25.92
CA LEU A 144 -8.33 -29.08 -24.58
C LEU A 144 -6.98 -29.56 -24.08
N ALA A 145 -6.15 -30.16 -24.95
CA ALA A 145 -4.81 -30.61 -24.58
C ALA A 145 -3.91 -29.43 -24.18
N LEU A 146 -3.89 -28.35 -24.97
CA LEU A 146 -3.07 -27.17 -24.69
C LEU A 146 -3.57 -26.39 -23.46
N ALA A 147 -4.89 -26.21 -23.33
CA ALA A 147 -5.49 -25.58 -22.16
C ALA A 147 -5.24 -26.41 -20.89
N GLY A 148 -5.38 -27.73 -20.98
CA GLY A 148 -5.06 -28.65 -19.88
C GLY A 148 -3.60 -28.57 -19.45
N LYS A 149 -2.67 -28.52 -20.42
CA LYS A 149 -1.24 -28.33 -20.17
C LYS A 149 -0.97 -27.01 -19.46
N LEU A 150 -1.50 -25.90 -19.99
CA LEU A 150 -1.32 -24.56 -19.40
C LEU A 150 -1.81 -24.51 -17.96
N ARG A 151 -2.98 -25.10 -17.68
CA ARG A 151 -3.52 -25.19 -16.32
C ARG A 151 -2.58 -25.90 -15.37
N GLU A 152 -1.99 -27.01 -15.80
CA GLU A 152 -1.07 -27.79 -14.97
C GLU A 152 0.24 -27.04 -14.73
N GLU A 153 0.81 -26.42 -15.76
CA GLU A 153 2.00 -25.56 -15.66
C GLU A 153 1.75 -24.38 -14.69
N MET A 154 0.56 -23.79 -14.69
CA MET A 154 0.16 -22.77 -13.72
C MET A 154 0.12 -23.30 -12.28
N ARG A 155 -0.43 -24.50 -12.07
CA ARG A 155 -0.46 -25.11 -10.72
C ARG A 155 0.94 -25.42 -10.22
N GLN A 156 1.83 -25.87 -11.11
CA GLN A 156 3.23 -26.10 -10.78
C GLN A 156 3.96 -24.80 -10.44
N LEU A 157 3.76 -23.73 -11.23
CA LEU A 157 4.32 -22.41 -10.92
C LEU A 157 3.83 -21.89 -9.56
N GLN A 158 2.55 -22.06 -9.25
CA GLN A 158 1.99 -21.74 -7.94
C GLN A 158 2.73 -22.48 -6.83
N GLN A 159 2.91 -23.79 -6.95
CA GLN A 159 3.59 -24.61 -5.95
C GLN A 159 5.06 -24.19 -5.76
N LEU A 160 5.79 -23.96 -6.84
CA LEU A 160 7.18 -23.47 -6.77
C LEU A 160 7.25 -22.14 -6.00
N ALA A 161 6.30 -21.24 -6.27
CA ALA A 161 6.24 -19.94 -5.65
C ALA A 161 5.86 -20.01 -4.15
N GLU A 162 4.93 -20.88 -3.76
CA GLU A 162 4.57 -21.15 -2.37
C GLU A 162 5.72 -21.80 -1.58
N GLN A 163 6.52 -22.64 -2.24
CA GLN A 163 7.69 -23.30 -1.66
C GLN A 163 8.94 -22.40 -1.64
N ASN A 164 8.86 -21.17 -2.18
CA ASN A 164 9.99 -20.25 -2.37
C ASN A 164 11.13 -20.86 -3.22
N HIS A 165 10.82 -21.75 -4.15
CA HIS A 165 11.77 -22.28 -5.13
C HIS A 165 11.98 -21.28 -6.27
N ILE A 166 12.48 -20.09 -5.94
CA ILE A 166 12.58 -18.94 -6.86
C ILE A 166 13.47 -19.27 -8.06
N ASP A 167 14.52 -20.08 -7.88
CA ASP A 167 15.45 -20.45 -8.94
C ASP A 167 14.79 -21.29 -10.06
N ALA A 168 13.67 -21.98 -9.77
CA ALA A 168 12.95 -22.80 -10.74
C ALA A 168 11.82 -22.02 -11.46
N ILE A 169 11.49 -20.82 -11.01
CA ILE A 169 10.43 -19.98 -11.60
C ILE A 169 10.72 -19.62 -13.06
N PRO A 170 11.95 -19.21 -13.46
CA PRO A 170 12.24 -18.81 -14.85
C PRO A 170 11.95 -19.92 -15.88
N ASP A 171 12.35 -21.16 -15.56
CA ASP A 171 12.13 -22.31 -16.45
C ASP A 171 10.64 -22.64 -16.57
N SER A 172 9.91 -22.60 -15.45
CA SER A 172 8.46 -22.77 -15.45
C SER A 172 7.77 -21.72 -16.32
N LEU A 173 8.15 -20.43 -16.18
CA LEU A 173 7.62 -19.35 -17.01
C LEU A 173 7.94 -19.52 -18.51
N HIS A 174 9.09 -20.11 -18.84
CA HIS A 174 9.45 -20.41 -20.23
C HIS A 174 8.52 -21.46 -20.86
N GLU A 175 8.24 -22.55 -20.13
CA GLU A 175 7.30 -23.59 -20.58
C GLU A 175 5.89 -23.03 -20.78
N ILE A 176 5.42 -22.24 -19.81
CA ILE A 176 4.13 -21.53 -19.88
C ILE A 176 4.05 -20.67 -21.13
N ASN A 177 5.09 -19.87 -21.39
CA ASN A 177 5.12 -18.99 -22.55
C ASN A 177 5.11 -19.77 -23.87
N THR A 178 5.77 -20.93 -23.91
CA THR A 178 5.77 -21.83 -25.07
C THR A 178 4.38 -22.41 -25.31
N THR A 179 3.68 -22.84 -24.27
CA THR A 179 2.29 -23.33 -24.35
C THR A 179 1.34 -22.22 -24.83
N CYS A 180 1.43 -21.01 -24.25
CA CYS A 180 0.66 -19.83 -24.67
C CYS A 180 0.90 -19.50 -26.14
N THR A 181 2.15 -19.46 -26.57
CA THR A 181 2.52 -19.15 -27.96
C THR A 181 1.97 -20.20 -28.92
N SER A 182 2.07 -21.48 -28.56
CA SER A 182 1.56 -22.59 -29.39
C SER A 182 0.04 -22.53 -29.54
N CYS A 183 -0.68 -22.30 -28.44
CA CYS A 183 -2.13 -22.13 -28.47
C CYS A 183 -2.54 -20.92 -29.33
N HIS A 184 -1.88 -19.78 -29.14
CA HIS A 184 -2.18 -18.58 -29.91
C HIS A 184 -1.85 -18.74 -31.40
N ALA A 185 -0.78 -19.46 -31.76
CA ALA A 185 -0.44 -19.73 -33.14
C ALA A 185 -1.53 -20.53 -33.88
N LEU A 186 -2.17 -21.48 -33.18
CA LEU A 186 -3.21 -22.34 -33.74
C LEU A 186 -4.58 -21.64 -33.82
N PHE A 187 -4.98 -20.92 -32.76
CA PHE A 187 -6.37 -20.47 -32.62
C PHE A 187 -6.59 -18.96 -32.84
N ARG A 188 -5.55 -18.11 -32.85
CA ARG A 188 -5.72 -16.65 -33.03
C ARG A 188 -6.20 -16.25 -34.43
N LYS A 189 -5.98 -17.09 -35.45
CA LYS A 189 -6.50 -16.85 -36.82
C LYS A 189 -7.96 -17.26 -37.02
N LEU A 190 -8.56 -17.98 -36.06
CA LEU A 190 -9.95 -18.45 -36.14
C LEU A 190 -10.97 -17.45 -35.55
N GLY A 191 -10.49 -16.29 -35.06
CA GLY A 191 -11.33 -15.19 -34.55
C GLY A 191 -11.56 -14.06 -35.56
N GLY A 192 -11.78 -14.41 -36.84
CA GLY A 192 -12.13 -13.49 -37.92
C GLY A 192 -13.62 -13.56 -38.26
#